data_AF-A0A8T0H6Z7-F1
#
_entry.id   AF-A0A8T0H6Z7-F1
#
_cell.length_a   1.000
_cell.length_b   1.000
_cell.length_c   1.000
_cell.angle_alpha   90.00
_cell.angle_beta   90.00
_cell.angle_gamma   90.00
#
_symmetry.space_group_name_H-M   'P 1'
#
loop_
_entity.id
_entity.type
_entity.pdbx_description
1 polymer ?
#
loop_
_entity_poly.entity_id
_entity_poly.type
_entity_poly.pdbx_seq_one_letter_code
_entity_poly.pdbx_strand_id
1 'polypeptide(L)'
;MAAMAAASQALGLAASFASLAVQEPHRKLGSVASVSSCGGALRCAALKVGVPVGLGRRSSVVVRAAMADAAELESPEMEERRTLEAWVKQQLPGGFAAARLIGTGRRKTAVARVVLVEGSGKIVINNRTAQDYLQGNPLWLQAVKYPLASLGYETKYDIIVRAEGGGLSAQAQAILLGVARALIVANQANRDPLKKQGLLTRDSRIVERKKYGLKKARKAPQYSKR
;
A
#
# COMPACT_ATOMS: atom_id res chain seq x y z
N MET A 1 33.30 -28.87 60.80
CA MET A 1 32.10 -28.35 60.11
C MET A 1 31.84 -26.96 60.66
N ALA A 2 32.16 -25.94 59.87
CA ALA A 2 32.57 -24.61 60.32
C ALA A 2 31.43 -23.56 60.36
N ALA A 3 31.57 -22.64 61.32
CA ALA A 3 31.14 -21.23 61.45
C ALA A 3 29.76 -20.78 60.89
N MET A 4 28.85 -20.16 61.66
CA MET A 4 28.84 -18.81 62.30
C MET A 4 28.86 -17.59 61.35
N ALA A 5 27.93 -16.64 61.64
CA ALA A 5 27.86 -15.21 61.23
C ALA A 5 27.32 -14.91 59.80
N ALA A 6 26.57 -13.85 59.46
CA ALA A 6 26.05 -12.61 60.07
C ALA A 6 24.84 -12.13 59.22
N ALA A 7 23.71 -11.68 59.78
CA ALA A 7 23.31 -10.27 59.98
C ALA A 7 23.63 -9.26 58.84
N SER A 8 22.59 -8.66 58.21
CA SER A 8 22.39 -7.20 58.10
C SER A 8 21.22 -6.84 57.15
N GLN A 9 20.42 -5.87 57.59
CA GLN A 9 19.27 -5.25 56.92
C GLN A 9 19.68 -3.98 56.12
N ALA A 10 18.67 -3.31 55.54
CA ALA A 10 18.58 -1.92 55.00
C ALA A 10 18.70 -1.80 53.46
N LEU A 11 17.61 -1.52 52.72
CA LEU A 11 16.86 -0.25 52.53
C LEU A 11 17.53 0.74 51.56
N GLY A 12 16.88 0.90 50.39
CA GLY A 12 16.59 2.18 49.72
C GLY A 12 17.71 2.91 48.98
N LEU A 13 17.45 3.29 47.73
CA LEU A 13 17.39 4.70 47.29
C LEU A 13 17.19 4.80 45.76
N ALA A 14 16.17 5.58 45.41
CA ALA A 14 15.94 6.11 44.06
C ALA A 14 16.94 7.23 43.76
N ALA A 15 17.43 7.29 42.52
CA ALA A 15 18.03 8.49 41.92
C ALA A 15 17.90 8.35 40.39
N SER A 16 16.94 9.02 39.75
CA SER A 16 17.10 10.35 39.15
C SER A 16 18.27 10.44 38.15
N PHE A 17 17.99 10.18 36.87
CA PHE A 17 18.80 10.67 35.76
C PHE A 17 17.95 11.61 34.90
N ALA A 18 17.99 12.88 35.28
CA ALA A 18 17.72 14.00 34.39
C ALA A 18 19.07 14.67 34.10
N SER A 19 19.51 14.67 32.84
CA SER A 19 20.44 15.68 32.36
C SER A 19 20.53 15.74 30.83
N LEU A 20 20.12 16.90 30.34
CA LEU A 20 20.79 17.76 29.36
C LEU A 20 20.50 17.62 27.85
N ALA A 21 20.21 18.83 27.32
CA ALA A 21 20.30 19.32 25.94
C ALA A 21 19.03 19.06 25.08
N VAL A 22 18.35 20.03 24.46
CA VAL A 22 18.77 21.31 23.84
C VAL A 22 17.58 22.30 23.82
N GLN A 23 17.92 23.59 23.79
CA GLN A 23 17.12 24.82 23.74
C GLN A 23 15.94 24.91 22.75
N GLU A 24 15.00 25.77 23.14
CA GLU A 24 13.85 26.29 22.38
C GLU A 24 14.21 26.95 21.02
N PRO A 25 13.30 26.91 20.03
CA PRO A 25 13.32 27.86 18.93
C PRO A 25 12.21 28.93 19.05
N HIS A 26 12.61 30.18 19.32
CA HIS A 26 11.83 31.36 18.97
C HIS A 26 12.51 32.12 17.82
N ARG A 27 11.85 32.21 16.65
CA ARG A 27 11.50 33.49 16.01
C ARG A 27 10.81 33.29 14.65
N LYS A 28 9.62 33.88 14.56
CA LYS A 28 8.87 34.15 13.33
C LYS A 28 9.64 35.18 12.49
N LEU A 29 9.79 34.89 11.19
CA LEU A 29 9.86 35.84 10.07
C LEU A 29 9.19 35.07 8.92
N GLY A 30 7.99 35.40 8.47
CA GLY A 30 7.72 36.59 7.67
C GLY A 30 7.32 36.11 6.27
N SER A 31 6.05 35.76 6.11
CA SER A 31 5.44 35.48 4.80
C SER A 31 5.42 36.76 3.98
N VAL A 32 6.12 36.79 2.84
CA VAL A 32 6.11 37.93 1.94
C VAL A 32 5.46 37.54 0.61
N ALA A 33 4.43 38.32 0.30
CA ALA A 33 3.88 38.65 -1.01
C ALA A 33 3.13 37.55 -1.80
N SER A 34 1.85 37.44 -1.47
CA SER A 34 0.78 37.49 -2.48
C SER A 34 0.88 38.77 -3.31
N VAL A 35 0.96 38.66 -4.64
CA VAL A 35 0.59 39.76 -5.55
C VAL A 35 -0.63 39.32 -6.33
N SER A 36 -1.76 39.88 -5.92
CA SER A 36 -2.96 40.00 -6.71
C SER A 36 -2.86 41.26 -7.57
N SER A 37 -3.10 41.13 -8.87
CA SER A 37 -3.83 42.12 -9.68
C SER A 37 -4.38 41.36 -10.88
N CYS A 38 -5.70 41.13 -10.92
CA CYS A 38 -6.67 42.04 -11.53
C CYS A 38 -6.29 42.40 -12.97
N GLY A 39 -7.07 41.91 -13.93
CA GLY A 39 -7.14 42.57 -15.25
C GLY A 39 -7.56 41.68 -16.40
N GLY A 40 -8.86 41.66 -16.69
CA GLY A 40 -9.34 41.89 -18.04
C GLY A 40 -9.21 40.76 -19.07
N ALA A 41 -10.37 40.19 -19.41
CA ALA A 41 -10.62 39.64 -20.73
C ALA A 41 -10.27 40.67 -21.82
N LEU A 42 -9.73 40.22 -22.96
CA LEU A 42 -10.26 40.48 -24.30
C LEU A 42 -9.34 39.92 -25.39
N ARG A 43 -10.01 39.23 -26.33
CA ARG A 43 -9.74 39.15 -27.78
C ARG A 43 -8.69 38.16 -28.29
N CYS A 44 -9.26 37.18 -29.00
CA CYS A 44 -8.69 36.50 -30.14
C CYS A 44 -7.93 37.48 -31.06
N ALA A 45 -6.69 37.13 -31.40
CA ALA A 45 -5.97 37.69 -32.53
C ALA A 45 -5.67 36.56 -33.52
N ALA A 46 -6.18 36.72 -34.73
CA ALA A 46 -6.01 35.83 -35.85
C ALA A 46 -4.52 35.75 -36.25
N LEU A 47 -3.99 34.53 -36.31
CA LEU A 47 -2.73 34.25 -37.01
C LEU A 47 -3.04 34.03 -38.49
N LYS A 48 -2.57 34.94 -39.33
CA LYS A 48 -2.61 34.81 -40.79
C LYS A 48 -1.20 34.99 -41.35
N VAL A 49 -0.83 33.97 -42.14
CA VAL A 49 0.11 33.94 -43.27
C VAL A 49 1.61 33.82 -42.97
N GLY A 50 2.20 32.78 -43.57
CA GLY A 50 3.63 32.70 -43.86
C GLY A 50 4.07 31.32 -44.33
N VAL A 51 3.69 30.91 -45.55
CA VAL A 51 4.29 29.74 -46.23
C VAL A 51 5.61 30.17 -46.87
N PRO A 52 6.77 29.55 -46.57
CA PRO A 52 7.99 29.81 -47.31
C PRO A 52 8.12 28.83 -48.49
N VAL A 53 8.07 29.38 -49.70
CA VAL A 53 8.53 28.75 -50.95
C VAL A 53 10.06 28.86 -51.00
N GLY A 54 10.74 27.77 -51.34
CA GLY A 54 12.16 27.57 -51.04
C GLY A 54 13.20 28.02 -52.06
N LEU A 55 14.41 27.54 -51.75
CA LEU A 55 15.64 27.31 -52.55
C LEU A 55 16.79 28.32 -52.35
N GLY A 56 17.86 27.80 -51.75
CA GLY A 56 19.18 28.43 -51.70
C GLY A 56 20.17 27.60 -50.89
N ARG A 57 20.99 26.80 -51.59
CA ARG A 57 22.11 26.03 -51.02
C ARG A 57 23.06 26.95 -50.25
N ARG A 58 23.24 26.70 -48.95
CA ARG A 58 24.49 26.99 -48.25
C ARG A 58 24.87 25.78 -47.41
N SER A 59 25.99 25.19 -47.82
CA SER A 59 26.78 24.25 -47.06
C SER A 59 27.20 24.87 -45.73
N SER A 60 26.66 24.36 -44.63
CA SER A 60 27.25 24.53 -43.31
C SER A 60 27.03 23.23 -42.53
N VAL A 61 28.11 22.46 -42.46
CA VAL A 61 28.59 21.75 -41.28
C VAL A 61 27.53 20.99 -40.48
N VAL A 62 27.64 19.66 -40.63
CA VAL A 62 27.32 18.63 -39.65
C VAL A 62 27.14 19.17 -38.24
N VAL A 63 25.89 19.31 -37.82
CA VAL A 63 25.50 18.94 -36.46
C VAL A 63 24.42 17.89 -36.64
N ARG A 64 24.89 16.67 -36.95
CA ARG A 64 24.19 15.47 -36.54
C ARG A 64 24.28 15.51 -35.01
N ALA A 65 23.39 16.26 -34.38
CA ALA A 65 23.19 16.15 -32.95
C ALA A 65 22.75 14.71 -32.76
N ALA A 66 23.65 13.91 -32.21
CA ALA A 66 23.34 12.61 -31.68
C ALA A 66 22.24 12.82 -30.63
N MET A 67 20.98 12.64 -31.02
CA MET A 67 19.92 12.26 -30.08
C MET A 67 20.01 10.76 -29.83
N ALA A 68 21.18 10.35 -29.36
CA ALA A 68 21.47 9.02 -28.86
C ALA A 68 21.90 9.20 -27.41
N ASP A 69 20.96 9.67 -26.57
CA ASP A 69 20.95 9.53 -25.10
C ASP A 69 19.58 10.02 -24.58
N ALA A 70 18.52 9.41 -25.11
CA ALA A 70 17.19 9.44 -24.52
C ALA A 70 16.63 8.01 -24.45
N ALA A 71 17.50 7.04 -24.16
CA ALA A 71 17.07 5.82 -23.49
C ALA A 71 16.82 6.26 -22.05
N GLU A 72 15.59 6.70 -21.82
CA GLU A 72 15.14 7.18 -20.53
C GLU A 72 15.55 6.21 -19.43
N LEU A 73 16.02 6.76 -18.32
CA LEU A 73 16.01 6.07 -17.04
C LEU A 73 14.57 5.62 -16.81
N GLU A 74 14.25 4.38 -17.22
CA GLU A 74 13.01 3.72 -16.85
C GLU A 74 12.94 3.86 -15.33
N SER A 75 11.87 4.48 -14.84
CA SER A 75 11.76 4.78 -13.41
C SER A 75 12.02 3.49 -12.61
N PRO A 76 12.80 3.52 -11.52
CA PRO A 76 13.23 2.32 -10.80
C PRO A 76 12.06 1.40 -10.40
N GLU A 77 10.88 1.98 -10.19
CA GLU A 77 9.63 1.29 -9.90
C GLU A 77 9.15 0.32 -11.01
N MET A 78 9.56 0.56 -12.25
CA MET A 78 9.15 -0.23 -13.42
C MET A 78 10.01 -1.48 -13.58
N GLU A 79 11.32 -1.38 -13.31
CA GLU A 79 12.25 -2.51 -13.31
C GLU A 79 11.91 -3.50 -12.18
N GLU A 80 11.59 -2.99 -10.99
CA GLU A 80 11.17 -3.81 -9.85
C GLU A 80 9.92 -4.64 -10.17
N ARG A 81 8.93 -4.05 -10.84
CA ARG A 81 7.74 -4.78 -11.31
C ARG A 81 8.07 -5.90 -12.27
N ARG A 82 8.92 -5.64 -13.26
CA ARG A 82 9.30 -6.65 -14.27
C ARG A 82 10.01 -7.83 -13.60
N THR A 83 10.91 -7.53 -12.67
CA THR A 83 11.63 -8.54 -11.89
C THR A 83 10.67 -9.37 -11.04
N LEU A 84 9.75 -8.72 -10.33
CA LEU A 84 8.73 -9.41 -9.54
C LEU A 84 7.76 -10.23 -10.39
N GLU A 85 7.37 -9.72 -11.55
CA GLU A 85 6.52 -10.45 -12.49
C GLU A 85 7.20 -11.71 -13.03
N ALA A 86 8.48 -11.62 -13.39
CA ALA A 86 9.27 -12.77 -13.80
C ALA A 86 9.37 -13.80 -12.67
N TRP A 87 9.62 -13.35 -11.44
CA TRP A 87 9.64 -14.22 -10.26
C TRP A 87 8.28 -14.90 -10.02
N VAL A 88 7.15 -14.18 -10.11
CA VAL A 88 5.81 -14.77 -9.96
C VAL A 88 5.53 -15.81 -11.04
N LYS A 89 5.91 -15.56 -12.30
CA LYS A 89 5.76 -16.52 -13.40
C LYS A 89 6.58 -17.78 -13.18
N GLN A 90 7.80 -17.64 -12.65
CA GLN A 90 8.65 -18.77 -12.30
C GLN A 90 8.04 -19.64 -11.20
N GLN A 91 7.43 -19.02 -10.17
CA GLN A 91 6.79 -19.75 -9.07
C GLN A 91 5.48 -20.44 -9.47
N LEU A 92 4.77 -19.92 -10.48
CA LEU A 92 3.44 -20.42 -10.88
C LEU A 92 3.37 -20.77 -12.37
N PRO A 93 3.96 -21.90 -12.81
CA PRO A 93 3.98 -22.29 -14.23
C PRO A 93 2.58 -22.56 -14.80
N GLY A 94 1.64 -23.08 -13.99
CA GLY A 94 0.24 -23.30 -14.37
C GLY A 94 -0.71 -22.14 -14.03
N GLY A 95 -0.17 -21.01 -13.60
CA GLY A 95 -0.94 -19.86 -13.12
C GLY A 95 -1.74 -20.13 -11.84
N PHE A 96 -2.69 -19.23 -11.54
CA PHE A 96 -3.45 -19.24 -10.28
C PHE A 96 -4.51 -20.34 -10.18
N ALA A 97 -4.91 -20.97 -11.29
CA ALA A 97 -5.95 -21.99 -11.30
C ALA A 97 -5.39 -23.39 -10.97
N ALA A 98 -4.15 -23.67 -11.39
CA ALA A 98 -3.51 -24.97 -11.18
C ALA A 98 -2.86 -25.14 -9.80
N ALA A 99 -2.73 -24.06 -9.03
CA ALA A 99 -2.07 -24.11 -7.73
C ALA A 99 -2.87 -24.93 -6.71
N ARG A 100 -2.15 -25.69 -5.86
CA ARG A 100 -2.76 -26.57 -4.85
C ARG A 100 -3.25 -25.80 -3.62
N LEU A 101 -2.46 -24.85 -3.14
CA LEU A 101 -2.75 -24.07 -1.93
C LEU A 101 -3.41 -22.74 -2.31
N ILE A 102 -4.69 -22.80 -2.62
CA ILE A 102 -5.48 -21.63 -3.05
C ILE A 102 -6.42 -21.13 -1.96
N GLY A 103 -6.60 -19.81 -1.94
CA GLY A 103 -7.56 -19.15 -1.08
C GLY A 103 -8.24 -18.01 -1.82
N THR A 104 -9.54 -17.84 -1.58
CA THR A 104 -10.29 -16.72 -2.14
C THR A 104 -10.91 -15.90 -1.02
N GLY A 105 -10.76 -14.59 -1.10
CA GLY A 105 -11.37 -13.66 -0.16
C GLY A 105 -12.14 -12.57 -0.86
N ARG A 106 -13.21 -12.09 -0.23
CA ARG A 106 -14.08 -11.05 -0.79
C ARG A 106 -14.59 -10.13 0.31
N ARG A 107 -14.46 -8.82 0.12
CA ARG A 107 -15.02 -7.80 1.03
C ARG A 107 -15.48 -6.59 0.24
N LYS A 108 -16.69 -6.09 0.56
CA LYS A 108 -17.38 -5.08 -0.26
C LYS A 108 -17.42 -5.56 -1.73
N THR A 109 -16.84 -4.78 -2.65
CA THR A 109 -16.68 -5.11 -4.07
C THR A 109 -15.31 -5.68 -4.41
N ALA A 110 -14.39 -5.78 -3.45
CA ALA A 110 -13.04 -6.30 -3.68
C ALA A 110 -13.02 -7.83 -3.64
N VAL A 111 -12.28 -8.42 -4.58
CA VAL A 111 -12.01 -9.86 -4.70
C VAL A 111 -10.51 -10.07 -4.69
N ALA A 112 -10.04 -11.05 -3.92
CA ALA A 112 -8.65 -11.46 -3.86
C ALA A 112 -8.54 -12.96 -4.09
N ARG A 113 -7.68 -13.34 -5.05
CA ARG A 113 -7.25 -14.72 -5.30
C ARG A 113 -5.82 -14.83 -4.77
N VAL A 114 -5.64 -15.72 -3.80
CA VAL A 114 -4.39 -15.91 -3.07
C VAL A 114 -3.87 -17.31 -3.37
N VAL A 115 -2.57 -17.40 -3.65
CA VAL A 115 -1.83 -18.65 -3.69
C VAL A 115 -0.74 -18.58 -2.63
N LEU A 116 -0.65 -19.63 -1.82
CA LEU A 116 0.47 -19.83 -0.90
C LEU A 116 1.51 -20.72 -1.55
N VAL A 117 2.77 -20.33 -1.39
CA VAL A 117 3.94 -21.10 -1.80
C VAL A 117 4.84 -21.25 -0.58
N GLU A 118 5.48 -22.39 -0.40
CA GLU A 118 6.48 -22.58 0.67
C GLU A 118 7.74 -21.79 0.31
N GLY A 119 8.22 -20.94 1.22
CA GLY A 119 9.26 -19.97 0.89
C GLY A 119 9.67 -19.08 2.06
N SER A 120 10.11 -17.86 1.74
CA SER A 120 10.87 -16.96 2.62
C SER A 120 10.07 -15.87 3.35
N GLY A 121 8.77 -15.73 3.09
CA GLY A 121 7.92 -14.66 3.62
C GLY A 121 7.68 -13.48 2.66
N LYS A 122 7.96 -13.64 1.37
CA LYS A 122 7.73 -12.61 0.34
C LYS A 122 6.25 -12.46 0.06
N ILE A 123 5.78 -11.21 0.03
CA ILE A 123 4.38 -10.87 -0.24
C ILE A 123 4.32 -10.03 -1.51
N VAL A 124 3.72 -10.59 -2.56
CA VAL A 124 3.55 -9.94 -3.86
C VAL A 124 2.07 -9.78 -4.18
N ILE A 125 1.66 -8.56 -4.51
CA ILE A 125 0.27 -8.21 -4.86
C ILE A 125 0.27 -7.56 -6.24
N ASN A 126 -0.41 -8.18 -7.23
CA ASN A 126 -0.50 -7.67 -8.60
C ASN A 126 0.87 -7.25 -9.19
N ASN A 127 1.88 -8.13 -9.04
CA ASN A 127 3.26 -7.93 -9.49
C ASN A 127 3.98 -6.72 -8.84
N ARG A 128 3.53 -6.29 -7.67
CA ARG A 128 4.15 -5.22 -6.86
C ARG A 128 4.48 -5.78 -5.47
N THR A 129 5.41 -5.13 -4.76
CA THR A 129 5.62 -5.44 -3.35
C THR A 129 4.39 -5.03 -2.53
N ALA A 130 4.21 -5.65 -1.37
CA ALA A 130 3.11 -5.29 -0.47
C ALA A 130 3.17 -3.84 0.04
N GLN A 131 4.37 -3.31 0.25
CA GLN A 131 4.55 -1.94 0.76
C GLN A 131 4.13 -0.91 -0.29
N ASP A 132 4.56 -1.09 -1.54
CA ASP A 132 4.25 -0.16 -2.62
C ASP A 132 2.76 -0.20 -2.98
N TYR A 133 2.17 -1.41 -3.04
CA TYR A 133 0.76 -1.55 -3.39
C TYR A 133 -0.17 -0.97 -2.34
N LEU A 134 0.15 -1.17 -1.05
CA LEU A 134 -0.65 -0.70 0.07
C LEU A 134 -0.22 0.70 0.56
N GLN A 135 0.60 1.42 -0.22
CA GLN A 135 1.02 2.80 0.05
C GLN A 135 1.67 2.96 1.44
N GLY A 136 2.36 1.93 1.93
CA GLY A 136 3.02 1.94 3.24
C GLY A 136 2.07 2.04 4.45
N ASN A 137 0.75 1.88 4.28
CA ASN A 137 -0.18 2.01 5.40
C ASN A 137 -0.02 0.84 6.40
N PRO A 138 0.34 1.10 7.67
CA PRO A 138 0.64 0.05 8.63
C PRO A 138 -0.56 -0.86 8.91
N LEU A 139 -1.78 -0.32 8.92
CA LEU A 139 -2.99 -1.10 9.19
C LEU A 139 -3.27 -2.13 8.09
N TRP A 140 -3.04 -1.78 6.83
CA TRP A 140 -3.29 -2.67 5.70
C TRP A 140 -2.21 -3.75 5.60
N LEU A 141 -0.96 -3.39 5.88
CA LEU A 141 0.15 -4.34 5.95
C LEU A 141 -0.03 -5.34 7.09
N GLN A 142 -0.42 -4.87 8.27
CA GLN A 142 -0.73 -5.73 9.41
C GLN A 142 -1.89 -6.68 9.09
N ALA A 143 -2.94 -6.23 8.42
CA ALA A 143 -4.07 -7.09 8.04
C ALA A 143 -3.64 -8.27 7.16
N VAL A 144 -2.72 -8.05 6.21
CA VAL A 144 -2.21 -9.13 5.33
C VAL A 144 -1.32 -10.11 6.10
N LYS A 145 -0.50 -9.62 7.03
CA LYS A 145 0.43 -10.44 7.83
C LYS A 145 -0.23 -11.19 8.99
N TYR A 146 -1.29 -10.64 9.56
CA TYR A 146 -1.96 -11.15 10.76
C TYR A 146 -2.29 -12.66 10.75
N PRO A 147 -2.87 -13.25 9.67
CA PRO A 147 -3.15 -14.69 9.66
C PRO A 147 -1.88 -15.57 9.71
N LEU A 148 -0.75 -15.10 9.20
CA LEU A 148 0.54 -15.80 9.32
C LEU A 148 1.14 -15.61 10.72
N ALA A 149 1.05 -14.40 11.26
CA ALA A 149 1.51 -14.05 12.60
C ALA A 149 0.82 -14.90 13.68
N SER A 150 -0.49 -15.15 13.52
CA SER A 150 -1.26 -16.02 14.40
C SER A 150 -0.68 -17.43 14.57
N LEU A 151 -0.07 -17.97 13.53
CA LEU A 151 0.43 -19.34 13.49
C LEU A 151 1.97 -19.39 13.56
N GLY A 152 2.63 -18.22 13.56
CA GLY A 152 4.08 -18.13 13.50
C GLY A 152 4.68 -18.62 12.18
N TYR A 153 3.96 -18.47 11.06
CA TYR A 153 4.40 -18.93 9.73
C TYR A 153 4.90 -17.81 8.81
N GLU A 154 5.33 -16.69 9.38
CA GLU A 154 5.78 -15.51 8.63
C GLU A 154 6.97 -15.80 7.71
N THR A 155 7.86 -16.70 8.13
CA THR A 155 9.08 -17.06 7.38
C THR A 155 8.93 -18.33 6.56
N LYS A 156 7.77 -19.01 6.60
CA LYS A 156 7.58 -20.32 5.96
C LYS A 156 6.85 -20.25 4.62
N TYR A 157 6.03 -19.22 4.41
CA TYR A 157 5.19 -19.10 3.24
C TYR A 157 5.39 -17.77 2.54
N ASP A 158 5.55 -17.84 1.22
CA ASP A 158 5.39 -16.71 0.31
C ASP A 158 3.91 -16.58 -0.10
N ILE A 159 3.45 -15.33 -0.23
CA ILE A 159 2.08 -15.01 -0.63
C ILE A 159 2.11 -14.34 -2.00
N ILE A 160 1.40 -14.95 -2.96
CA ILE A 160 1.18 -14.35 -4.29
C ILE A 160 -0.31 -14.08 -4.46
N VAL A 161 -0.66 -12.83 -4.74
CA VAL A 161 -2.06 -12.37 -4.81
C VAL A 161 -2.37 -11.69 -6.13
N ARG A 162 -3.54 -12.02 -6.69
CA ARG A 162 -4.27 -11.14 -7.62
C ARG A 162 -5.48 -10.53 -6.94
N ALA A 163 -5.54 -9.21 -6.88
CA ALA A 163 -6.61 -8.46 -6.24
C ALA A 163 -7.27 -7.51 -7.25
N GLU A 164 -8.60 -7.50 -7.27
CA GLU A 164 -9.41 -6.71 -8.20
C GLU A 164 -10.63 -6.12 -7.50
N GLY A 165 -11.12 -4.98 -8.01
CA GLY A 165 -12.30 -4.29 -7.51
C GLY A 165 -12.12 -3.59 -6.15
N GLY A 166 -13.08 -2.74 -5.80
CA GLY A 166 -13.08 -1.99 -4.54
C GLY A 166 -11.92 -1.01 -4.40
N GLY A 167 -11.41 -0.85 -3.18
CA GLY A 167 -10.24 -0.02 -2.87
C GLY A 167 -9.25 -0.76 -1.96
N LEU A 168 -8.06 -0.20 -1.75
CA LEU A 168 -6.91 -0.86 -1.11
C LEU A 168 -7.24 -1.47 0.27
N SER A 169 -7.99 -0.74 1.11
CA SER A 169 -8.41 -1.26 2.43
C SER A 169 -9.30 -2.51 2.33
N ALA A 170 -10.23 -2.53 1.38
CA ALA A 170 -11.12 -3.67 1.17
C ALA A 170 -10.36 -4.85 0.55
N GLN A 171 -9.41 -4.57 -0.34
CA GLN A 171 -8.53 -5.57 -0.92
C GLN A 171 -7.62 -6.19 0.14
N ALA A 172 -6.97 -5.42 1.02
CA ALA A 172 -6.15 -5.94 2.11
C ALA A 172 -6.93 -6.91 3.02
N GLN A 173 -8.18 -6.59 3.34
CA GLN A 173 -9.04 -7.46 4.15
C GLN A 173 -9.59 -8.66 3.36
N ALA A 174 -9.76 -8.54 2.04
CA ALA A 174 -10.04 -9.68 1.19
C ALA A 174 -8.82 -10.63 1.15
N ILE A 175 -7.61 -10.09 1.07
CA ILE A 175 -6.36 -10.87 1.11
C ILE A 175 -6.25 -11.61 2.46
N LEU A 176 -6.49 -10.93 3.57
CA LEU A 176 -6.53 -11.54 4.91
C LEU A 176 -7.39 -12.81 4.94
N LEU A 177 -8.64 -12.72 4.46
CA LEU A 177 -9.54 -13.87 4.42
C LEU A 177 -9.06 -14.95 3.43
N GLY A 178 -8.48 -14.53 2.30
CA GLY A 178 -7.91 -15.45 1.31
C GLY A 178 -6.73 -16.25 1.88
N VAL A 179 -5.79 -15.61 2.57
CA VAL A 179 -4.66 -16.25 3.23
C VAL A 179 -5.15 -17.23 4.31
N ALA A 180 -6.09 -16.82 5.16
CA ALA A 180 -6.65 -17.69 6.19
C ALA A 180 -7.29 -18.96 5.60
N ARG A 181 -7.97 -18.85 4.45
CA ARG A 181 -8.55 -20.01 3.74
C ARG A 181 -7.47 -20.91 3.12
N ALA A 182 -6.44 -20.32 2.52
CA ALA A 182 -5.33 -21.09 1.94
C ALA A 182 -4.57 -21.88 3.03
N LEU A 183 -4.41 -21.31 4.24
CA LEU A 183 -3.77 -21.99 5.38
C LEU A 183 -4.56 -23.20 5.90
N ILE A 184 -5.90 -23.18 5.79
CA ILE A 184 -6.74 -24.34 6.11
C ILE A 184 -6.57 -25.43 5.06
N VAL A 185 -6.51 -25.06 3.78
CA VAL A 185 -6.25 -26.02 2.69
C VAL A 185 -4.88 -26.67 2.85
N ALA A 186 -3.88 -25.93 3.33
CA ALA A 186 -2.56 -26.48 3.64
C ALA A 186 -2.62 -27.49 4.79
N ASN A 187 -3.21 -27.12 5.94
CA ASN A 187 -3.37 -28.00 7.09
C ASN A 187 -4.71 -27.74 7.79
N GLN A 188 -5.56 -28.77 7.85
CA GLN A 188 -6.90 -28.65 8.43
C GLN A 188 -6.89 -28.34 9.95
N ALA A 189 -5.82 -28.72 10.66
CA ALA A 189 -5.62 -28.44 12.08
C ALA A 189 -5.58 -26.94 12.40
N ASN A 190 -5.25 -26.09 11.43
CA ASN A 190 -5.18 -24.63 11.59
C ASN A 190 -6.56 -23.97 11.76
N ARG A 191 -7.66 -24.71 11.57
CA ARG A 191 -9.01 -24.15 11.62
C ARG A 191 -9.37 -23.59 13.00
N ASP A 192 -9.04 -24.30 14.07
CA ASP A 192 -9.39 -23.89 15.43
C ASP A 192 -8.70 -22.61 15.90
N PRO A 193 -7.37 -22.44 15.77
CA PRO A 193 -6.72 -21.18 16.14
C PRO A 193 -7.25 -20.00 15.31
N LEU A 194 -7.43 -20.18 13.99
CA LEU A 194 -7.95 -19.12 13.11
C LEU A 194 -9.42 -18.76 13.41
N LYS A 195 -10.23 -19.73 13.83
CA LYS A 195 -11.62 -19.49 14.25
C LYS A 195 -11.69 -18.72 15.56
N LYS A 196 -10.84 -19.05 16.53
CA LYS A 196 -10.76 -18.34 17.83
C LYS A 196 -10.42 -16.86 17.64
N GLN A 197 -9.59 -16.53 16.66
CA GLN A 197 -9.25 -15.14 16.31
C GLN A 197 -10.26 -14.45 15.38
N GLY A 198 -11.30 -15.16 14.90
CA GLY A 198 -12.33 -14.58 14.04
C GLY A 198 -11.91 -14.33 12.59
N LEU A 199 -10.84 -14.96 12.09
CA LEU A 199 -10.29 -14.68 10.76
C LEU A 199 -11.01 -15.35 9.58
N LEU A 200 -11.87 -16.32 9.89
CA LEU A 200 -12.60 -17.09 8.87
C LEU A 200 -13.95 -16.45 8.50
N THR A 201 -14.40 -15.49 9.29
CA THR A 201 -15.68 -14.82 9.10
C THR A 201 -15.57 -13.77 8.01
N ARG A 202 -16.39 -13.91 6.96
CA ARG A 202 -16.53 -12.84 5.96
C ARG A 202 -17.28 -11.67 6.58
N ASP A 203 -16.71 -10.47 6.50
CA ASP A 203 -17.44 -9.24 6.84
C ASP A 203 -18.54 -8.99 5.81
N SER A 204 -19.80 -9.14 6.23
CA SER A 204 -21.00 -8.97 5.40
C SER A 204 -21.40 -7.51 5.18
N ARG A 205 -20.80 -6.56 5.90
CA ARG A 205 -21.18 -5.14 5.83
C ARG A 205 -20.88 -4.59 4.44
N ILE A 206 -21.93 -4.09 3.79
CA ILE A 206 -21.88 -3.43 2.48
C ILE A 206 -22.50 -2.03 2.56
N VAL A 207 -22.22 -1.18 1.58
CA VAL A 207 -22.82 0.15 1.50
C VAL A 207 -24.32 -0.01 1.28
N GLU A 208 -25.11 0.54 2.20
CA GLU A 208 -26.57 0.62 2.04
C GLU A 208 -26.91 1.52 0.85
N ARG A 209 -27.88 1.09 0.04
CA ARG A 209 -28.38 1.92 -1.08
C ARG A 209 -29.00 3.22 -0.58
N LYS A 210 -29.01 4.24 -1.44
CA LYS A 210 -29.79 5.47 -1.20
C LYS A 210 -31.29 5.13 -1.20
N LYS A 211 -32.01 5.59 -0.17
CA LYS A 211 -33.48 5.50 -0.09
C LYS A 211 -34.09 6.75 -0.72
N TYR A 212 -35.25 6.62 -1.37
CA TYR A 212 -35.96 7.75 -1.96
C TYR A 212 -36.36 8.75 -0.87
N GLY A 213 -36.42 10.04 -1.22
CA GLY A 213 -36.69 11.13 -0.27
C GLY A 213 -35.53 11.48 0.68
N LEU A 214 -34.49 10.66 0.79
CA LEU A 214 -33.32 10.92 1.62
C LEU A 214 -32.13 11.43 0.78
N LYS A 215 -31.23 12.21 1.42
CA LYS A 215 -30.00 12.71 0.77
C LYS A 215 -28.94 11.61 0.61
N LYS A 216 -28.86 10.67 1.56
CA LYS A 216 -28.00 9.46 1.52
C LYS A 216 -28.81 8.23 1.98
N ALA A 217 -28.17 7.14 2.37
CA ALA A 217 -28.85 5.93 2.85
C ALA A 217 -29.79 6.19 4.06
N ARG A 218 -29.33 6.98 5.05
CA ARG A 218 -30.08 7.32 6.28
C ARG A 218 -30.19 8.82 6.58
N LYS A 219 -29.44 9.67 5.86
CA LYS A 219 -29.45 11.13 6.08
C LYS A 219 -30.71 11.75 5.47
N ALA A 220 -31.63 12.18 6.32
CA ALA A 220 -32.77 13.01 5.93
C ALA A 220 -32.31 14.44 5.56
N PRO A 221 -33.03 15.13 4.65
CA PRO A 221 -32.87 16.57 4.51
C PRO A 221 -33.27 17.29 5.80
N GLN A 222 -32.70 18.48 6.03
CA GLN A 222 -33.20 19.37 7.08
C GLN A 222 -34.62 19.83 6.72
N TYR A 223 -35.51 19.84 7.71
CA TYR A 223 -36.91 20.23 7.56
C TYR A 223 -37.30 21.11 8.75
N SER A 224 -37.88 22.28 8.48
CA SER A 224 -38.54 23.10 9.50
C SER A 224 -39.99 22.63 9.63
N LYS A 225 -40.49 22.49 10.87
CA LYS A 225 -41.86 22.02 11.13
C LYS A 225 -42.90 23.12 10.91
N ARG A 226 -42.46 24.37 10.82
CA ARG A 226 -43.21 25.61 10.67
C ARG A 226 -42.40 26.54 9.79
#